data_AF-A0A661TTL3-F1
#
_entry.id   AF-A0A661TTL3-F1
#
_cell.length_a   1.000
_cell.length_b   1.000
_cell.length_c   1.000
_cell.angle_alpha   90.00
_cell.angle_beta   90.00
_cell.angle_gamma   90.00
#
_symmetry.space_group_name_H-M   'P 1'
#
loop_
_entity.id
_entity.type
_entity.pdbx_description
1 polymer ?
#
loop_
_entity_poly.entity_id
_entity_poly.type
_entity_poly.pdbx_seq_one_letter_code
_entity_poly.pdbx_strand_id
1 'polypeptide(L)'
;MKGIYCLLIKVLKTKEILIGRLGKIKFEKGKYIYVGSAQKNLGKRIERHFKKEKKKYWHIDYLLKDKDVKIEKAILFPFKRKNQECKLAKQISKKGKAIENFGSSDCKCKSHLIKI
;
A
#
# COMPACT_ATOMS: atom_id res chain seq x y z
N MET A 1 -4.37 8.68 -17.55
CA MET A 1 -5.44 7.80 -17.03
C MET A 1 -5.51 7.83 -15.50
N LYS A 2 -6.71 7.74 -14.91
CA LYS A 2 -6.95 7.57 -13.47
C LYS A 2 -7.38 6.13 -13.16
N GLY A 3 -7.29 5.69 -11.90
CA GLY A 3 -7.76 4.37 -11.49
C GLY A 3 -7.36 3.98 -10.08
N ILE A 4 -7.63 2.73 -9.72
CA ILE A 4 -7.16 2.10 -8.49
C ILE A 4 -6.15 1.01 -8.84
N TYR A 5 -5.35 0.58 -7.86
CA TYR A 5 -4.36 -0.46 -8.05
C TYR A 5 -4.14 -1.25 -6.76
N CYS A 6 -3.66 -2.48 -6.93
CA CYS A 6 -3.13 -3.29 -5.84
C CYS A 6 -1.65 -3.53 -6.06
N LEU A 7 -0.84 -3.35 -5.01
CA LEU A 7 0.53 -3.83 -4.97
C LEU A 7 0.57 -5.11 -4.13
N LEU A 8 1.10 -6.18 -4.72
CA LEU A 8 1.43 -7.38 -3.98
C LEU A 8 2.86 -7.23 -3.47
N ILE A 9 3.00 -7.22 -2.15
CA ILE A 9 4.23 -6.88 -1.44
C ILE A 9 4.66 -8.08 -0.62
N LYS A 10 5.97 -8.35 -0.60
CA LYS A 10 6.56 -9.39 0.22
C LYS A 10 7.55 -8.79 1.20
N VAL A 11 7.33 -9.07 2.48
CA VAL A 11 8.25 -8.77 3.56
C VAL A 11 9.07 -10.04 3.83
N LEU A 12 10.38 -9.96 3.61
CA LEU A 12 11.28 -11.11 3.66
C LEU A 12 11.69 -11.51 5.08
N LYS A 13 11.68 -10.54 6.00
CA LYS A 13 12.06 -10.72 7.41
C LYS A 13 11.14 -9.91 8.31
N THR A 14 10.74 -10.48 9.45
CA THR A 14 9.97 -9.75 10.47
C THR A 14 10.82 -8.61 11.01
N LYS A 15 10.31 -7.39 10.99
CA LYS A 15 11.05 -6.20 11.44
C LYS A 15 10.14 -5.04 11.79
N GLU A 16 10.65 -4.12 12.59
CA GLU A 16 10.01 -2.82 12.83
C GLU A 16 10.50 -1.78 11.83
N ILE A 17 9.57 -1.00 11.29
CA ILE A 17 9.86 0.07 10.33
C ILE A 17 9.16 1.34 10.79
N LEU A 18 9.89 2.47 10.75
CA LEU A 18 9.33 3.80 11.02
C LEU A 18 8.51 4.30 9.81
N ILE A 19 7.19 4.44 9.99
CA ILE A 19 6.22 4.81 8.95
C ILE A 19 5.72 6.24 9.19
N GLY A 20 6.60 7.23 8.98
CA GLY A 20 6.25 8.65 9.13
C GLY A 20 5.53 8.92 10.45
N ARG A 21 4.35 9.54 10.38
CA ARG A 21 3.51 9.87 11.54
C ARG A 21 2.86 8.68 12.25
N LEU A 22 2.85 7.49 11.65
CA LEU A 22 2.33 6.28 12.31
C LEU A 22 3.33 5.67 13.29
N GLY A 23 4.55 6.23 13.40
CA GLY A 23 5.57 5.71 14.29
C GLY A 23 6.13 4.37 13.81
N LYS A 24 6.64 3.57 14.75
CA LYS A 24 7.22 2.24 14.47
C LYS A 24 6.08 1.22 14.36
N ILE A 25 6.07 0.48 13.27
CA ILE A 25 5.14 -0.63 13.04
C ILE A 25 5.94 -1.91 12.83
N LYS A 26 5.55 -2.98 13.53
CA LYS A 26 6.08 -4.32 13.31
C LYS A 26 5.43 -4.96 12.09
N PHE A 27 6.22 -5.25 11.08
CA PHE A 27 5.83 -6.01 9.90
C PHE A 27 6.33 -7.44 10.06
N GLU A 28 5.41 -8.40 10.13
CA GLU A 28 5.74 -9.82 10.11
C GLU A 28 6.17 -10.26 8.71
N LYS A 29 7.11 -11.21 8.62
CA LYS A 29 7.43 -11.88 7.35
C LYS A 29 6.14 -12.42 6.71
N GLY A 30 5.97 -12.19 5.42
CA GLY A 30 4.77 -12.63 4.72
C GLY A 30 4.41 -11.77 3.51
N LYS A 31 3.20 -12.00 3.01
CA LYS A 31 2.65 -11.27 1.87
C LYS A 31 1.66 -10.21 2.36
N TYR A 32 1.65 -9.09 1.65
CA TYR A 32 0.80 -7.96 1.93
C TYR A 32 0.19 -7.48 0.63
N ILE A 33 -1.04 -6.98 0.70
CA ILE A 33 -1.69 -6.27 -0.39
C ILE A 33 -1.89 -4.83 0.05
N TYR A 34 -1.32 -3.91 -0.73
CA TYR A 34 -1.61 -2.49 -0.61
C TYR A 34 -2.61 -2.06 -1.68
N VAL A 35 -3.71 -1.41 -1.29
CA VAL A 35 -4.71 -0.88 -2.20
C VAL A 35 -4.58 0.63 -2.26
N GLY A 36 -4.42 1.19 -3.45
CA GLY A 36 -4.28 2.63 -3.63
C GLY A 36 -5.04 3.15 -4.85
N SER A 37 -5.15 4.48 -4.96
CA SER A 37 -5.62 5.13 -6.18
C SER A 37 -4.69 6.20 -6.73
N ALA A 38 -4.93 6.50 -8.00
CA ALA A 38 -4.34 7.60 -8.72
C ALA A 38 -5.47 8.37 -9.41
N GLN A 39 -5.82 9.54 -8.88
CA GLN A 39 -6.85 10.40 -9.47
C GLN A 39 -6.35 11.13 -10.72
N LYS A 40 -5.02 11.20 -10.90
CA LYS A 40 -4.33 11.62 -12.12
C LYS A 40 -3.13 10.69 -12.33
N ASN A 41 -2.82 10.39 -13.59
CA ASN A 41 -1.60 9.65 -14.01
C ASN A 41 -1.31 8.35 -13.23
N LEU A 42 -2.16 7.34 -13.40
CA LEU A 42 -1.99 6.01 -12.82
C LEU A 42 -0.60 5.41 -13.09
N GLY A 43 -0.11 5.45 -14.33
CA GLY A 43 1.24 4.97 -14.67
C GLY A 43 2.33 5.62 -13.82
N LYS A 44 2.39 6.96 -13.78
CA LYS A 44 3.36 7.70 -12.94
C LYS A 44 3.24 7.36 -11.45
N ARG A 45 2.02 7.11 -10.94
CA ARG A 45 1.82 6.69 -9.55
C ARG A 45 2.45 5.31 -9.30
N ILE A 46 2.29 4.38 -10.24
CA ILE A 46 2.85 3.03 -10.14
C ILE A 46 4.37 3.07 -10.28
N GLU A 47 4.90 3.72 -11.31
CA GLU A 47 6.35 3.92 -11.49
C GLU A 47 7.00 4.50 -10.24
N ARG A 48 6.34 5.48 -9.63
CA ARG A 48 6.80 6.07 -8.37
C ARG A 48 6.99 5.00 -7.30
N HIS A 49 6.12 4.01 -7.14
CA HIS A 49 6.27 2.95 -6.13
C HIS A 49 7.52 2.10 -6.34
N PHE A 50 7.88 1.84 -7.60
CA PHE A 50 9.07 1.05 -7.94
C PHE A 50 10.39 1.81 -7.82
N LYS A 51 10.37 3.16 -7.85
CA LYS A 51 11.59 3.95 -7.56
C LYS A 51 12.05 3.69 -6.13
N LYS A 52 13.35 3.57 -5.87
CA LYS A 52 13.87 3.49 -4.48
C LYS A 52 14.12 4.88 -3.91
N GLU A 53 14.73 5.74 -4.71
CA GLU A 53 15.05 7.11 -4.35
C GLU A 53 13.89 8.04 -4.69
N LYS A 54 13.23 8.54 -3.65
CA LYS A 54 12.16 9.53 -3.75
C LYS A 54 11.95 10.22 -2.41
N LYS A 55 11.43 11.45 -2.42
CA LYS A 55 10.83 12.06 -1.23
C LYS A 55 9.65 11.20 -0.77
N LYS A 56 9.60 10.82 0.50
CA LYS A 56 8.51 9.99 1.05
C LYS A 56 7.31 10.87 1.36
N TYR A 57 6.15 10.52 0.81
CA TYR A 57 4.91 11.28 1.04
C TYR A 57 3.78 10.39 1.58
N TRP A 58 3.74 9.12 1.18
CA TRP A 58 2.72 8.18 1.65
C TRP A 58 3.33 7.12 2.56
N HIS A 59 2.53 6.55 3.47
CA HIS A 59 2.97 5.46 4.35
C HIS A 59 3.65 4.31 3.58
N ILE A 60 3.14 3.98 2.39
CA ILE A 60 3.70 2.95 1.52
C ILE A 60 5.11 3.28 1.02
N ASP A 61 5.47 4.56 0.85
CA ASP A 61 6.82 4.97 0.44
C ASP A 61 7.85 4.62 1.52
N TYR A 62 7.48 4.64 2.80
CA TYR A 62 8.36 4.27 3.91
C TYR A 62 8.62 2.76 3.92
N LEU A 63 7.56 1.97 3.78
CA LEU A 63 7.62 0.51 3.75
C LEU A 63 8.45 0.01 2.56
N LEU A 64 8.19 0.53 1.35
CA LEU A 64 8.86 0.09 0.12
C LEU A 64 10.33 0.52 0.01
N LYS A 65 10.80 1.46 0.84
CA LYS A 65 12.22 1.83 0.89
C LYS A 65 13.06 0.76 1.58
N ASP A 66 12.45 -0.08 2.42
CA ASP A 66 13.17 -1.07 3.18
C ASP A 66 13.73 -2.19 2.29
N LYS A 67 15.00 -2.54 2.48
CA LYS A 67 15.71 -3.53 1.66
C LYS A 67 15.11 -4.95 1.74
N ASP A 68 14.41 -5.25 2.82
CA ASP A 68 13.78 -6.55 3.06
C ASP A 68 12.32 -6.59 2.55
N VAL A 69 11.89 -5.55 1.83
CA VAL A 69 10.54 -5.43 1.26
C VAL A 69 10.62 -5.35 -0.27
N LYS A 70 9.81 -6.15 -0.95
CA LYS A 70 9.77 -6.21 -2.42
C LYS A 70 8.34 -6.12 -2.93
N ILE A 71 8.13 -5.43 -4.06
CA ILE A 71 6.89 -5.53 -4.83
C ILE A 71 7.03 -6.74 -5.74
N GLU A 72 6.16 -7.73 -5.58
CA GLU A 72 6.11 -8.90 -6.47
C GLU A 72 5.29 -8.60 -7.72
N LYS A 73 4.16 -7.90 -7.58
CA LYS A 73 3.25 -7.58 -8.70
C LYS A 73 2.51 -6.27 -8.45
N ALA A 74 2.10 -5.61 -9.54
CA ALA A 74 1.14 -4.51 -9.51
C ALA A 74 -0.05 -4.85 -10.41
N ILE A 75 -1.27 -4.80 -9.86
CA ILE A 75 -2.52 -5.03 -10.58
C ILE A 75 -3.23 -3.70 -10.74
N LEU A 76 -3.56 -3.32 -11.98
CA LEU A 76 -4.13 -2.02 -12.30
C LEU A 76 -5.60 -2.17 -12.66
N PHE A 77 -6.44 -1.30 -12.09
CA PHE A 77 -7.86 -1.21 -12.41
C PHE A 77 -8.14 0.20 -12.95
N PRO A 78 -7.95 0.41 -14.26
CA PRO A 78 -8.12 1.72 -14.88
C PRO A 78 -9.57 2.21 -14.82
N PHE A 79 -9.75 3.53 -14.89
CA PHE A 79 -11.06 4.23 -14.89
C PHE A 79 -11.94 4.02 -13.65
N LYS A 80 -11.44 3.31 -12.63
CA LYS A 80 -12.10 3.15 -11.33
C LYS A 80 -12.02 4.43 -10.49
N ARG A 81 -13.07 4.66 -9.69
CA ARG A 81 -13.22 5.83 -8.82
C ARG A 81 -12.58 5.56 -7.45
N LYS A 82 -12.20 6.63 -6.73
CA LYS A 82 -11.58 6.53 -5.39
C LYS A 82 -12.43 5.70 -4.40
N ASN A 83 -13.75 5.83 -4.41
CA ASN A 83 -14.63 5.06 -3.53
C ASN A 83 -14.52 3.52 -3.74
N GLN A 84 -14.14 3.07 -4.94
CA GLN A 84 -13.92 1.64 -5.21
C GLN A 84 -12.63 1.12 -4.58
N GLU A 85 -11.63 1.99 -4.38
CA GLU A 85 -10.41 1.68 -3.60
C GLU A 85 -10.79 1.23 -2.18
N CYS A 86 -11.62 2.03 -1.50
CA CYS A 86 -12.05 1.76 -0.13
C CYS A 86 -12.89 0.47 -0.05
N LYS A 87 -13.78 0.23 -1.03
CA LYS A 87 -14.55 -1.02 -1.11
C LYS A 87 -13.62 -2.23 -1.26
N LEU A 88 -12.62 -2.14 -2.14
CA LEU A 88 -11.67 -3.21 -2.39
C LEU A 88 -10.79 -3.48 -1.16
N ALA A 89 -10.25 -2.43 -0.53
CA ALA A 89 -9.49 -2.55 0.72
C ALA A 89 -10.31 -3.22 1.84
N LYS A 90 -11.59 -2.85 1.98
CA LYS A 90 -12.50 -3.47 2.94
C LYS A 90 -12.77 -4.94 2.64
N GLN A 91 -12.94 -5.31 1.36
CA GLN A 91 -13.14 -6.71 0.97
C GLN A 91 -11.91 -7.56 1.24
N ILE A 92 -10.71 -7.07 0.89
CA ILE A 92 -9.44 -7.77 1.12
C ILE A 92 -9.18 -7.91 2.63
N SER A 93 -9.50 -6.89 3.42
CA SER A 93 -9.38 -6.93 4.89
C SER A 93 -10.21 -8.03 5.56
N LYS A 94 -11.26 -8.56 4.90
CA LYS A 94 -12.02 -9.72 5.42
C LYS A 94 -11.26 -11.04 5.33
N LYS A 95 -10.20 -11.08 4.53
CA LYS A 95 -9.41 -12.29 4.24
C LYS A 95 -8.01 -12.25 4.84
N GLY A 96 -7.67 -11.19 5.59
CA GLY A 96 -6.34 -10.98 6.14
C GLY A 96 -6.33 -10.00 7.30
N LYS A 97 -5.13 -9.69 7.82
CA LYS A 97 -4.93 -8.78 8.96
C LYS A 97 -4.59 -7.38 8.46
N ALA A 98 -5.53 -6.44 8.64
CA ALA A 98 -5.33 -5.03 8.32
C ALA A 98 -4.27 -4.38 9.23
N ILE A 99 -3.33 -3.63 8.65
CA ILE A 99 -2.34 -2.82 9.38
C ILE A 99 -2.96 -1.47 9.69
N GLU A 100 -3.37 -1.24 10.92
CA GLU A 100 -4.23 -0.12 11.31
C GLU A 100 -3.70 1.26 10.86
N ASN A 101 -4.60 2.11 10.37
CA ASN A 101 -4.36 3.48 9.88
C ASN A 101 -3.41 3.60 8.68
N PHE A 102 -2.93 2.49 8.12
CA PHE A 102 -1.99 2.50 7.01
C PHE A 102 -2.68 2.88 5.69
N GLY A 103 -2.24 3.98 5.06
CA GLY A 103 -2.78 4.44 3.78
C GLY A 103 -4.21 4.97 3.80
N SER A 104 -4.85 5.08 4.97
CA SER A 104 -6.26 5.48 5.12
C SER A 104 -6.46 6.87 5.73
N SER A 105 -5.47 7.75 5.59
CA SER A 105 -5.46 9.07 6.24
C SER A 105 -6.54 10.04 5.76
N ASP A 106 -7.10 9.81 4.59
CA ASP A 106 -8.10 10.64 3.93
C ASP A 106 -9.45 9.91 3.75
N CYS A 107 -9.66 8.82 4.50
CA CYS A 107 -10.88 8.02 4.47
C CYS A 107 -11.15 7.37 5.84
N LYS A 108 -12.30 6.71 5.99
CA LYS A 108 -12.69 6.00 7.22
C LYS A 108 -12.30 4.52 7.22
N CYS A 109 -11.39 4.10 6.33
CA CYS A 109 -10.96 2.71 6.25
C CYS A 109 -10.03 2.37 7.41
N LYS A 110 -10.18 1.16 7.97
CA LYS A 110 -9.24 0.64 8.98
C LYS A 110 -7.80 0.61 8.46
N SER A 111 -7.63 0.18 7.21
CA SER A 111 -6.34 0.15 6.53
C SER A 111 -6.50 -0.04 5.03
N HIS A 112 -5.49 0.38 4.29
CA HIS A 112 -5.28 0.07 2.89
C HIS A 112 -4.10 -0.91 2.68
N LEU A 113 -3.44 -1.34 3.76
CA LEU A 113 -2.41 -2.39 3.75
C LEU A 113 -2.88 -3.59 4.58
N ILE A 114 -2.98 -4.73 3.92
CA ILE A 114 -3.52 -5.96 4.52
C ILE A 114 -2.47 -7.06 4.41
N LYS A 115 -2.09 -7.67 5.53
CA LYS A 115 -1.32 -8.92 5.54
C LYS A 115 -2.26 -10.07 5.17
N ILE A 116 -1.87 -10.88 4.19
CA ILE A 116 -2.59 -12.09 3.77
C ILE A 116 -1.85 -13.35 4.20
#